data_AF-A0A5C1XFB2-F1
#
_entry.id   AF-A0A5C1XFB2-F1
#
_cell.length_a   1.000
_cell.length_b   1.000
_cell.length_c   1.000
_cell.angle_alpha   90.00
_cell.angle_beta   90.00
_cell.angle_gamma   90.00
#
_symmetry.space_group_name_H-M   'P 1'
#
loop_
_entity.id
_entity.type
_entity.pdbx_description
1 polymer ?
#
loop_
_entity_poly.entity_id
_entity_poly.type
_entity_poly.pdbx_seq_one_letter_code
_entity_poly.pdbx_strand_id
1 'polypeptide(L)'
;MNIKLFMYMINDLLMIIILMFMNLFIMYSRSFYYLSFLIIMEFIYMLFMLFMLLYMFSLWLFFMFLMFIVCEGILGLLMLISMNYEYGHQKINFLNLFM
;
A
#
# COMPACT_ATOMS: atom_id res chain seq x y z
N MET A 1 -34.67 -9.60 -7.23
CA MET A 1 -33.92 -8.67 -6.36
C MET A 1 -32.39 -8.89 -6.40
N ASN A 2 -31.87 -9.98 -7.00
CA ASN A 2 -30.44 -10.33 -6.92
C ASN A 2 -29.55 -9.74 -8.04
N ILE A 3 -30.07 -9.42 -9.23
CA ILE A 3 -29.22 -8.99 -10.37
C ILE A 3 -28.59 -7.61 -10.13
N LYS A 4 -29.36 -6.65 -9.59
CA LYS A 4 -28.82 -5.32 -9.27
C LYS A 4 -27.73 -5.40 -8.20
N LEU A 5 -27.93 -6.19 -7.16
CA LEU A 5 -27.00 -6.34 -6.05
C LEU A 5 -25.69 -7.02 -6.50
N PHE A 6 -25.80 -8.03 -7.36
CA PHE A 6 -24.66 -8.66 -8.01
C PHE A 6 -23.90 -7.68 -8.93
N MET A 7 -24.62 -6.85 -9.68
CA MET A 7 -24.01 -5.83 -10.55
C MET A 7 -23.27 -4.74 -9.74
N TYR A 8 -23.80 -4.32 -8.59
CA TYR A 8 -23.11 -3.39 -7.68
C TYR A 8 -21.81 -4.00 -7.16
N MET A 9 -21.83 -5.26 -6.70
CA MET A 9 -20.63 -5.94 -6.20
C MET A 9 -19.52 -6.05 -7.26
N ILE A 10 -19.88 -6.32 -8.52
CA ILE A 10 -18.93 -6.33 -9.64
C ILE A 10 -18.34 -4.93 -9.87
N ASN A 11 -19.17 -3.89 -9.79
CA ASN A 11 -18.73 -2.52 -10.03
C ASN A 11 -17.77 -2.04 -8.93
N ASP A 12 -18.04 -2.41 -7.67
CA ASP A 12 -17.15 -2.11 -6.54
C ASP A 12 -15.80 -2.82 -6.68
N LEU A 13 -15.80 -4.10 -7.12
CA LEU A 13 -14.56 -4.82 -7.39
C LEU A 13 -13.74 -4.19 -8.53
N LEU A 14 -14.40 -3.81 -9.64
CA LEU A 14 -13.74 -3.11 -10.75
C LEU A 14 -13.11 -1.79 -10.30
N MET A 15 -13.81 -1.01 -9.48
CA MET A 15 -13.30 0.24 -8.90
C MET A 15 -12.03 0.00 -8.09
N ILE A 16 -12.01 -1.01 -7.23
CA ILE A 16 -10.83 -1.36 -6.41
C ILE A 16 -9.65 -1.75 -7.29
N ILE A 17 -9.89 -2.57 -8.31
CA ILE A 17 -8.85 -3.00 -9.25
C ILE A 17 -8.25 -1.78 -9.97
N ILE A 18 -9.08 -0.87 -10.46
CA ILE A 18 -8.60 0.35 -11.13
C ILE A 18 -7.76 1.20 -10.16
N LEU A 19 -8.22 1.40 -8.93
CA LEU A 19 -7.48 2.15 -7.90
C LEU A 19 -6.13 1.50 -7.57
N MET A 20 -6.09 0.17 -7.48
CA MET A 20 -4.84 -0.58 -7.25
C MET A 20 -3.86 -0.37 -8.41
N PHE A 21 -4.32 -0.48 -9.66
CA PHE A 21 -3.47 -0.22 -10.83
C PHE A 21 -2.95 1.22 -10.88
N MET A 22 -3.79 2.20 -10.53
CA MET A 22 -3.37 3.60 -10.45
C MET A 22 -2.27 3.79 -9.40
N ASN A 23 -2.43 3.20 -8.20
CA ASN A 23 -1.41 3.29 -7.16
C ASN A 23 -0.10 2.62 -7.56
N LEU A 24 -0.14 1.48 -8.25
CA LEU A 24 1.07 0.84 -8.80
C LEU A 24 1.76 1.72 -9.86
N PHE A 25 0.99 2.40 -10.72
CA PHE A 25 1.55 3.33 -11.69
C PHE A 25 2.20 4.56 -11.03
N ILE A 26 1.57 5.09 -9.98
CA ILE A 26 2.14 6.19 -9.18
C ILE A 26 3.42 5.74 -8.48
N MET A 27 3.44 4.51 -7.94
CA MET A 27 4.64 3.93 -7.32
C MET A 27 5.80 3.88 -8.31
N TYR A 28 5.57 3.41 -9.53
CA TYR A 28 6.61 3.33 -10.56
C TYR A 28 7.11 4.71 -11.01
N SER A 29 6.22 5.70 -11.08
CA SER A 29 6.55 7.01 -11.65
C SER A 29 7.09 8.05 -10.65
N ARG A 30 6.71 7.96 -9.36
CA ARG A 30 6.98 8.99 -8.34
C ARG A 30 7.82 8.54 -7.16
N SER A 31 8.36 7.33 -7.16
CA SER A 31 9.23 6.79 -6.09
C SER A 31 10.65 7.38 -6.10
N PHE A 32 10.82 8.68 -6.34
CA PHE A 32 12.14 9.33 -6.23
C PHE A 32 12.58 9.50 -4.77
N TYR A 33 11.63 9.79 -3.88
CA TYR A 33 11.86 9.91 -2.45
C TYR A 33 11.33 8.68 -1.72
N TYR A 34 12.09 8.20 -0.73
CA TYR A 34 11.70 7.02 0.03
C TYR A 34 10.41 7.24 0.82
N LEU A 35 10.18 8.46 1.34
CA LEU A 35 8.94 8.81 2.02
C LEU A 35 7.72 8.71 1.11
N SER A 36 7.80 9.19 -0.14
CA SER A 36 6.68 9.10 -1.07
C SER A 36 6.38 7.66 -1.45
N PHE A 37 7.41 6.80 -1.53
CA PHE A 37 7.23 5.37 -1.70
C PHE A 37 6.48 4.74 -0.52
N LEU A 38 6.87 5.03 0.72
CA LEU A 38 6.19 4.51 1.92
C LEU A 38 4.70 4.90 1.97
N ILE A 39 4.37 6.15 1.67
CA ILE A 39 2.98 6.62 1.64
C ILE A 39 2.16 5.83 0.61
N ILE A 40 2.71 5.59 -0.58
CA ILE A 40 2.01 4.85 -1.63
C ILE A 40 1.77 3.39 -1.19
N MET A 41 2.72 2.77 -0.49
CA MET A 41 2.55 1.43 0.06
C MET A 41 1.43 1.36 1.11
N GLU A 42 1.35 2.34 2.01
CA GLU A 42 0.22 2.41 2.97
C GLU A 42 -1.13 2.55 2.27
N PHE A 43 -1.22 3.33 1.18
CA PHE A 43 -2.43 3.42 0.37
C PHE A 43 -2.83 2.09 -0.26
N ILE A 44 -1.87 1.29 -0.71
CA ILE A 44 -2.14 -0.06 -1.24
C ILE A 44 -2.71 -0.97 -0.14
N TYR A 45 -2.16 -0.92 1.08
CA TYR A 45 -2.68 -1.68 2.21
C TYR A 45 -4.10 -1.27 2.61
N MET A 46 -4.40 0.02 2.56
CA MET A 46 -5.76 0.52 2.82
C MET A 46 -6.77 0.00 1.79
N LEU A 47 -6.41 -0.06 0.51
CA LEU A 47 -7.27 -0.65 -0.53
C LEU A 47 -7.48 -2.15 -0.33
N PHE A 48 -6.44 -2.88 0.07
CA PHE A 48 -6.58 -4.30 0.39
C PHE A 48 -7.50 -4.53 1.59
N MET A 49 -7.44 -3.64 2.59
CA MET A 49 -8.33 -3.69 3.74
C MET A 49 -9.78 -3.40 3.40
N LEU A 50 -10.02 -2.45 2.50
CA LEU A 50 -11.35 -2.19 1.95
C LEU A 50 -11.90 -3.43 1.21
N PHE A 51 -11.05 -4.12 0.44
CA PHE A 51 -11.40 -5.38 -0.20
C PHE A 51 -11.80 -6.46 0.83
N MET A 52 -11.03 -6.62 1.91
CA MET A 52 -11.33 -7.60 2.96
C MET A 52 -12.67 -7.32 3.66
N LEU A 53 -13.02 -6.03 3.86
CA LEU A 53 -14.30 -5.63 4.44
C LEU A 53 -15.49 -5.93 3.52
N LEU A 54 -15.37 -5.65 2.23
CA LEU A 54 -16.45 -5.86 1.26
C LEU A 54 -16.81 -7.34 1.11
N TYR A 55 -15.82 -8.22 1.17
CA TYR A 55 -16.03 -9.67 1.09
C TYR A 55 -16.31 -10.32 2.44
N MET A 56 -16.49 -9.52 3.50
CA MET A 56 -16.80 -10.01 4.85
C MET A 56 -15.83 -11.12 5.30
N PHE A 57 -14.53 -10.93 5.05
CA PHE A 57 -13.53 -11.85 5.58
C PHE A 57 -13.63 -11.94 7.10
N SER A 58 -13.17 -13.07 7.67
CA SER A 58 -13.25 -13.27 9.11
C SER A 58 -12.58 -12.12 9.86
N LEU A 59 -13.25 -11.60 10.89
CA LEU A 59 -12.74 -10.50 11.73
C LEU A 59 -11.35 -10.80 12.28
N TRP A 60 -11.06 -12.08 12.58
CA TRP A 60 -9.74 -12.47 13.07
C TRP A 60 -8.62 -12.26 12.03
N LEU A 61 -8.83 -12.66 10.77
CA LEU A 61 -7.88 -12.39 9.69
C LEU A 61 -7.70 -10.89 9.45
N PHE A 62 -8.77 -10.11 9.55
CA PHE A 62 -8.72 -8.65 9.42
C PHE A 62 -7.82 -8.01 10.50
N PHE A 63 -7.96 -8.43 11.75
CA PHE A 63 -7.10 -7.96 12.84
C PHE A 63 -5.64 -8.39 12.68
N MET A 64 -5.39 -9.63 12.25
CA MET A 64 -4.04 -10.09 11.97
C MET A 64 -3.39 -9.23 10.89
N PHE A 65 -4.12 -8.92 9.80
CA PHE A 65 -3.60 -8.09 8.71
C PHE A 65 -3.32 -6.64 9.16
N LEU A 66 -4.19 -6.06 10.00
CA LEU A 66 -3.95 -4.74 10.62
C LEU A 66 -2.62 -4.68 11.37
N MET A 67 -2.35 -5.70 12.20
CA MET A 67 -1.11 -5.77 12.95
C MET A 67 0.11 -5.82 12.02
N PHE A 68 0.03 -6.61 10.94
CA PHE A 68 1.10 -6.67 9.94
C PHE A 68 1.35 -5.33 9.24
N ILE A 69 0.29 -4.61 8.85
CA ILE A 69 0.44 -3.30 8.19
C ILE A 69 1.18 -2.31 9.11
N VAL A 70 0.81 -2.25 10.39
CA VAL A 70 1.47 -1.34 11.35
C VAL A 70 2.94 -1.72 11.54
N CYS A 71 3.26 -3.01 11.61
CA CYS A 71 4.64 -3.48 11.71
C CYS A 71 5.47 -3.08 10.49
N GLU A 72 4.95 -3.25 9.28
CA GLU A 72 5.64 -2.83 8.07
C GLU A 72 5.81 -1.30 7.98
N GLY A 73 4.82 -0.52 8.41
CA GLY A 73 4.94 0.93 8.48
C GLY A 73 6.08 1.38 9.41
N ILE A 74 6.19 0.75 10.59
CA ILE A 74 7.28 1.01 11.54
C ILE A 74 8.65 0.63 10.92
N LEU A 75 8.75 -0.54 10.28
CA LEU A 75 9.97 -0.99 9.61
C LEU A 75 10.38 -0.03 8.48
N GLY A 76 9.41 0.42 7.68
CA GLY A 76 9.61 1.41 6.62
C GLY A 76 10.18 2.72 7.17
N LEU A 77 9.62 3.24 8.25
CA LEU A 77 10.11 4.47 8.87
C LEU A 77 11.50 4.29 9.50
N LEU A 78 11.79 3.15 10.10
CA LEU A 78 13.13 2.85 10.62
C LEU A 78 14.19 2.87 9.49
N MET A 79 13.87 2.29 8.33
CA MET A 79 14.74 2.36 7.15
C MET A 79 14.91 3.78 6.63
N LEU A 80 13.86 4.62 6.69
CA LEU A 80 13.98 6.02 6.31
C LEU A 80 14.96 6.77 7.24
N ILE A 81 14.93 6.49 8.53
CA ILE A 81 15.83 7.09 9.51
C ILE A 81 17.28 6.65 9.25
N SER A 82 17.52 5.37 8.97
CA SER A 82 18.88 4.90 8.68
C SER A 82 19.44 5.52 7.40
N MET A 83 18.64 5.64 6.34
CA MET A 83 19.06 6.32 5.09
C MET A 83 19.43 7.80 5.33
N ASN A 84 18.66 8.50 6.15
CA ASN A 84 18.98 9.89 6.50
C ASN A 84 20.26 10.00 7.32
N TYR A 85 20.53 9.02 8.18
CA TYR A 85 21.75 9.00 8.98
C TYR A 85 23.00 8.73 8.14
N GLU A 86 22.92 7.79 7.20
CA GLU A 86 24.07 7.36 6.38
C GLU A 86 24.35 8.31 5.20
N TYR A 87 23.31 8.74 4.48
CA TYR A 87 23.45 9.49 3.23
C TYR A 87 23.06 10.97 3.34
N GLY A 88 22.42 11.38 4.45
CA GLY A 88 21.89 12.74 4.62
C GLY A 88 20.72 13.11 3.69
N HIS A 89 20.31 12.20 2.80
CA HIS A 89 19.29 12.43 1.78
C HIS A 89 18.34 11.24 1.62
N GLN A 90 17.06 11.56 1.40
CA GLN A 90 15.96 10.59 1.27
C GLN A 90 15.76 10.04 -0.16
N LYS A 91 16.65 10.35 -1.11
CA LYS A 91 16.48 9.90 -2.50
C LYS A 91 16.90 8.45 -2.63
N ILE A 92 16.04 7.63 -3.23
CA ILE A 92 16.27 6.19 -3.39
C ILE A 92 17.52 5.92 -4.24
N ASN A 93 17.86 6.82 -5.17
CA ASN A 93 19.04 6.71 -6.03
C ASN A 93 20.38 6.59 -5.27
N PHE A 94 20.46 7.03 -4.01
CA PHE A 94 21.69 6.94 -3.21
C PHE A 94 21.91 5.55 -2.58
N LEU A 95 20.88 4.71 -2.53
CA LEU A 95 21.00 3.30 -2.12
C LEU A 95 21.72 2.43 -3.16
N ASN A 96 22.09 3.01 -4.29
CA ASN A 96 22.81 2.33 -5.35
C ASN A 96 24.27 2.13 -4.94
N LEU A 97 24.50 1.24 -3.97
CA LEU A 97 25.81 0.75 -3.51
C LEU A 97 26.51 -0.16 -4.55
N PHE A 98 25.84 -0.44 -5.67
CA PHE A 98 26.37 -1.21 -6.79
C PHE A 98 27.05 -0.33 -7.86
N MET A 99 27.71 0.75 -7.45
CA MET A 99 28.62 1.51 -8.31
C MET A 99 29.97 1.69 -7.65
#